data_AF-A0A7J2VB68-F1
#
_entry.id   AF-A0A7J2VB68-F1
#
_cell.length_a   1.000
_cell.length_b   1.000
_cell.length_c   1.000
_cell.angle_alpha   90.00
_cell.angle_beta   90.00
_cell.angle_gamma   90.00
#
_symmetry.space_group_name_H-M   'P 1'
#
loop_
_entity.id
_entity.type
_entity.pdbx_description
1 polymer ?
#
loop_
_entity_poly.entity_id
_entity_poly.type
_entity_poly.pdbx_seq_one_letter_code
_entity_poly.pdbx_strand_id
1 'polypeptide(L)'
;MPSFWSSISQGRSDEAGGLGYGDVKDFRVVEDNVYLVVYTATRVNELTIDVDKLVVLLREHVSLSGSEPLELLVSIARREGLDIPYRIAEREVEWLKGLIPASEVTLIDVKRIVVDDYDSLVKIVLLNTPREALFRGLKPQQSKPVYRVDQVLGKLVVSKSEGILGIAREVVIAPGSVGVRVYSVRSMRKVINWIAFTSQLKRQGFREAYEKLVEYWDPYKHSKLDYSLLPEIEGGLKDVRGRDTVLELISRFIEVEKTGVEYRDVALGRVLRIGDLVIVE
;
A
#
# COMPACT_ATOMS: atom_id res chain seq x y z
N MET A 1 -6.22 29.83 2.06
CA MET A 1 -5.47 28.99 1.12
C MET A 1 -5.26 27.59 1.72
N PRO A 2 -6.22 26.65 1.53
CA PRO A 2 -6.06 25.27 2.01
C PRO A 2 -6.20 24.28 0.83
N SER A 3 -5.11 23.87 0.20
CA SER A 3 -5.18 22.79 -0.81
C SER A 3 -3.87 22.05 -1.10
N PHE A 4 -2.72 22.52 -0.61
CA PHE A 4 -1.45 21.83 -0.80
C PHE A 4 -1.06 20.90 0.36
N TRP A 5 -1.51 21.20 1.58
CA TRP A 5 -0.96 20.59 2.80
C TRP A 5 -1.72 19.35 3.30
N SER A 6 -3.00 19.19 2.95
CA SER A 6 -3.73 17.92 3.18
C SER A 6 -3.15 16.77 2.35
N SER A 7 -2.35 17.08 1.33
CA SER A 7 -1.68 16.12 0.47
C SER A 7 -0.39 15.57 1.08
N ILE A 8 0.38 16.31 1.88
CA ILE A 8 1.73 15.88 2.29
C ILE A 8 1.75 14.97 3.55
N SER A 9 0.64 14.86 4.29
CA SER A 9 0.57 14.18 5.61
C SER A 9 0.89 12.67 5.62
N GLN A 10 1.22 12.08 4.47
CA GLN A 10 1.68 10.68 4.32
C GLN A 10 2.73 10.58 3.20
N GLY A 11 3.74 11.47 3.20
CA GLY A 11 4.84 11.43 2.23
C GLY A 11 6.06 10.71 2.78
N ARG A 12 6.66 9.81 1.98
CA ARG A 12 7.95 9.19 2.32
C ARG A 12 9.07 10.19 2.04
N SER A 13 9.90 10.44 3.04
CA SER A 13 11.15 11.18 2.87
C SER A 13 12.25 10.20 2.46
N ASP A 14 12.81 10.44 1.29
CA ASP A 14 13.87 9.63 0.72
C ASP A 14 15.06 10.54 0.40
N GLU A 15 16.27 10.02 0.50
CA GLU A 15 17.46 10.87 0.48
C GLU A 15 18.38 10.66 -0.73
N ALA A 16 19.41 11.49 -0.84
CA ALA A 16 20.42 11.41 -1.90
C ALA A 16 21.17 10.05 -2.00
N GLY A 17 20.97 9.12 -1.07
CA GLY A 17 21.42 7.73 -1.12
C GLY A 17 20.42 6.74 -1.73
N GLY A 18 19.18 7.16 -2.01
CA GLY A 18 18.09 6.31 -2.46
C GLY A 18 17.43 5.51 -1.33
N LEU A 19 17.66 5.87 -0.06
CA LEU A 19 17.13 5.19 1.12
C LEU A 19 15.95 5.98 1.72
N GLY A 20 14.99 5.27 2.28
CA GLY A 20 13.91 5.89 3.06
C GLY A 20 14.40 6.34 4.42
N TYR A 21 14.28 7.64 4.68
CA TYR A 21 14.54 8.21 5.99
C TYR A 21 13.31 8.07 6.89
N GLY A 22 12.10 8.38 6.44
CA GLY A 22 10.89 8.20 7.26
C GLY A 22 9.69 8.93 6.69
N ASP A 23 8.60 9.02 7.44
CA ASP A 23 7.36 9.65 6.96
C ASP A 23 7.25 11.10 7.45
N VAL A 24 7.01 12.02 6.52
CA VAL A 24 6.72 13.42 6.84
C VAL A 24 5.26 13.51 7.29
N LYS A 25 5.03 14.01 8.51
CA LYS A 25 3.69 14.13 9.07
C LYS A 25 3.27 15.55 9.41
N ASP A 26 4.24 16.42 9.69
CA ASP A 26 4.00 17.78 10.12
C ASP A 26 5.14 18.71 9.68
N PHE A 27 4.98 20.01 9.88
CA PHE A 27 6.04 21.00 9.74
C PHE A 27 6.06 21.96 10.93
N ARG A 28 7.23 22.50 11.24
CA ARG A 28 7.42 23.53 12.27
C ARG A 28 8.04 24.75 11.65
N VAL A 29 7.55 25.91 12.05
CA VAL A 29 8.18 27.19 11.76
C VAL A 29 8.84 27.66 13.04
N VAL A 30 10.15 27.83 13.01
CA VAL A 30 10.95 28.33 14.13
C VAL A 30 11.73 29.53 13.63
N GLU A 31 11.45 30.69 14.20
CA GLU A 31 11.91 31.99 13.67
C GLU A 31 11.50 32.11 12.19
N ASP A 32 12.47 32.25 11.29
CA ASP A 32 12.27 32.35 9.83
C ASP A 32 12.57 31.04 9.07
N ASN A 33 12.78 29.93 9.79
CA ASN A 33 13.11 28.64 9.19
C ASN A 33 11.94 27.65 9.27
N VAL A 34 11.69 26.96 8.15
CA VAL A 34 10.69 25.90 8.04
C VAL A 34 11.38 24.54 8.15
N TYR A 35 10.85 23.69 9.02
CA TYR A 35 11.33 22.33 9.25
C TYR A 35 10.22 21.31 8.97
N LEU A 36 10.51 20.28 8.20
CA LEU A 36 9.67 19.09 8.10
C LEU A 36 9.91 18.19 9.32
N VAL A 37 8.82 17.69 9.90
CA VAL A 37 8.85 16.77 11.05
C VAL A 37 8.68 15.35 10.53
N VAL A 38 9.74 14.55 10.67
CA VAL A 38 9.79 13.18 10.16
C VAL A 38 9.68 12.18 11.28
N TYR A 39 8.82 11.18 11.08
CA TYR A 39 8.58 10.09 12.01
C TYR A 39 9.01 8.75 11.41
N THR A 40 9.26 7.77 12.28
CA THR A 40 9.37 6.36 11.91
C THR A 40 8.42 5.55 12.77
N ALA A 41 7.74 4.58 12.16
CA ALA A 41 6.94 3.62 12.88
C ALA A 41 7.78 2.39 13.20
N THR A 42 7.69 1.90 14.44
CA THR A 42 8.34 0.66 14.89
C THR A 42 7.31 -0.19 15.59
N ARG A 43 7.26 -1.48 15.24
CA ARG A 43 6.44 -2.45 15.98
C ARG A 43 7.19 -2.87 17.24
N VAL A 44 6.56 -2.67 18.38
CA VAL A 44 7.08 -3.06 19.67
C VAL A 44 6.16 -4.08 20.31
N ASN A 45 6.75 -5.03 21.02
CA ASN A 45 6.01 -5.98 21.83
C ASN A 45 5.60 -5.28 23.13
N GLU A 46 4.29 -5.09 23.31
CA GLU A 46 3.70 -4.56 24.53
C GLU A 46 3.00 -5.68 25.28
N LEU A 47 3.22 -5.75 26.59
CA LEU A 47 2.48 -6.66 27.46
C LEU A 47 1.07 -6.07 27.65
N THR A 48 0.07 -6.71 27.06
CA THR A 48 -1.33 -6.31 27.16
C THR A 48 -2.16 -7.39 27.84
N ILE A 49 -3.36 -7.03 28.30
CA ILE A 49 -4.26 -7.97 28.97
C ILE A 49 -4.84 -8.92 27.92
N ASP A 50 -4.79 -10.21 28.20
CA ASP A 50 -5.44 -11.23 27.38
C ASP A 50 -6.93 -11.26 27.72
N VAL A 51 -7.70 -10.38 27.08
CA VAL A 51 -9.12 -10.17 27.36
C VAL A 51 -9.92 -11.47 27.23
N ASP A 52 -9.61 -12.29 26.22
CA ASP A 52 -10.33 -13.54 25.97
C ASP A 52 -10.12 -14.53 27.13
N LYS A 53 -8.87 -14.69 27.58
CA LYS A 53 -8.57 -15.54 28.75
C LYS A 53 -9.13 -14.97 30.05
N LEU A 54 -9.07 -13.65 30.23
CA LEU A 54 -9.61 -12.99 31.40
C LEU A 54 -11.13 -13.20 31.50
N VAL A 55 -11.86 -13.12 30.38
CA VAL A 55 -13.31 -13.38 30.34
C VAL A 55 -13.61 -14.85 30.67
N VAL A 56 -12.85 -15.81 30.12
CA VAL A 56 -13.01 -17.24 30.45
C VAL A 56 -12.80 -17.47 31.94
N LEU A 57 -11.70 -16.94 32.49
CA LEU A 57 -11.35 -17.07 33.90
C LEU A 57 -12.41 -16.43 34.81
N LEU A 58 -12.91 -15.25 34.47
CA LEU A 58 -13.95 -14.58 35.26
C LEU A 58 -15.30 -15.30 35.23
N ARG A 59 -15.67 -15.95 34.13
CA ARG A 59 -16.94 -16.72 34.02
C ARG A 59 -17.01 -17.90 34.98
N GLU A 60 -15.88 -18.40 35.46
CA GLU A 60 -15.83 -19.48 36.47
C GLU A 60 -16.20 -18.98 37.87
N HIS A 61 -16.11 -17.67 38.11
CA HIS A 61 -16.30 -17.06 39.43
C HIS A 61 -17.50 -16.10 39.50
N VAL A 62 -17.85 -15.46 38.39
CA VAL A 62 -18.93 -14.46 38.31
C VAL A 62 -19.75 -14.58 37.03
N SER A 63 -21.01 -14.17 37.10
CA SER A 63 -21.86 -14.07 35.92
C SER A 63 -21.54 -12.79 35.14
N LEU A 64 -21.22 -12.92 33.86
CA LEU A 64 -20.93 -11.81 32.94
C LEU A 64 -22.01 -11.73 31.84
N SER A 65 -22.41 -10.52 31.49
CA SER A 65 -23.31 -10.20 30.37
C SER A 65 -22.64 -10.32 29.00
N GLY A 66 -21.31 -10.32 28.93
CA GLY A 66 -20.53 -10.52 27.71
C GLY A 66 -20.23 -9.24 26.93
N SER A 67 -20.56 -8.07 27.48
CA SER A 67 -20.27 -6.74 26.91
C SER A 67 -19.57 -5.80 27.88
N GLU A 68 -19.04 -6.34 28.98
CA GLU A 68 -18.34 -5.57 30.00
C GLU A 68 -17.11 -4.86 29.44
N PRO A 69 -16.90 -3.57 29.79
CA PRO A 69 -15.65 -2.88 29.49
C PRO A 69 -14.45 -3.57 30.16
N LEU A 70 -13.27 -3.50 29.53
CA LEU A 70 -12.03 -4.10 30.05
C LEU A 70 -11.71 -3.64 31.48
N GLU A 71 -11.92 -2.36 31.78
CA GLU A 71 -11.69 -1.82 33.13
C GLU A 71 -12.56 -2.50 34.20
N LEU A 72 -13.82 -2.83 33.87
CA LEU A 72 -14.73 -3.52 34.78
C LEU A 72 -14.29 -4.97 34.99
N LEU A 73 -13.90 -5.67 33.93
CA LEU A 73 -13.38 -7.04 34.00
C LEU A 73 -12.13 -7.11 34.90
N VAL A 74 -11.19 -6.19 34.71
CA VAL A 74 -9.98 -6.08 35.54
C VAL A 74 -10.32 -5.78 37.00
N SER A 75 -11.27 -4.89 37.24
CA SER A 75 -11.71 -4.54 38.60
C SER A 75 -12.34 -5.72 39.32
N ILE A 76 -13.16 -6.53 38.62
CA ILE A 76 -13.72 -7.76 39.17
C ILE A 76 -12.61 -8.75 39.49
N ALA A 77 -11.69 -9.01 38.55
CA ALA A 77 -10.60 -9.96 38.76
C ALA A 77 -9.75 -9.62 40.00
N ARG A 78 -9.43 -8.34 40.20
CA ARG A 78 -8.70 -7.88 41.40
C ARG A 78 -9.50 -8.07 42.68
N ARG A 79 -10.81 -7.79 42.65
CA ARG A 79 -11.69 -7.97 43.82
C ARG A 79 -11.79 -9.44 44.22
N GLU A 80 -11.88 -10.33 43.24
CA GLU A 80 -11.92 -11.78 43.46
C GLU A 80 -10.54 -12.40 43.72
N GLY A 81 -9.46 -11.59 43.74
CA GLY A 81 -8.09 -12.06 44.00
C GLY A 81 -7.51 -12.94 42.88
N LEU A 82 -8.03 -12.80 41.66
CA LEU A 82 -7.65 -13.58 40.49
C LEU A 82 -6.45 -12.94 39.77
N ASP A 83 -5.53 -13.78 39.30
CA ASP A 83 -4.40 -13.33 38.50
C ASP A 83 -4.87 -12.88 37.11
N ILE A 84 -4.39 -11.72 36.66
CA ILE A 84 -4.83 -11.14 35.39
C ILE A 84 -3.95 -11.73 34.29
N PRO A 85 -4.51 -12.47 33.31
CA PRO A 85 -3.71 -13.04 32.25
C PRO A 85 -3.24 -11.94 31.28
N TYR A 86 -1.96 -11.99 30.93
CA TYR A 86 -1.34 -11.10 29.96
C TYR A 86 -0.90 -11.86 28.71
N ARG A 87 -0.85 -11.15 27.59
CA ARG A 87 -0.28 -11.60 26.32
C ARG A 87 0.63 -10.52 25.73
N ILE A 88 1.59 -10.95 24.93
CA ILE A 88 2.39 -10.02 24.12
C ILE A 88 1.55 -9.66 22.90
N ALA A 89 1.31 -8.36 22.69
CA ALA A 89 0.72 -7.85 21.46
C ALA A 89 1.72 -6.95 20.74
N GLU A 90 1.76 -7.04 19.42
CA GLU A 90 2.48 -6.06 18.60
C GLU A 90 1.67 -4.76 18.55
N ARG A 91 2.31 -3.67 18.94
CA ARG A 91 1.79 -2.31 18.78
C ARG A 91 2.74 -1.51 17.91
N GLU A 92 2.18 -0.75 16.99
CA GLU A 92 2.93 0.23 16.22
C GLU A 92 3.08 1.53 17.04
N VAL A 93 4.32 1.96 17.24
CA VAL A 93 4.66 3.19 17.95
C VAL A 93 5.45 4.10 17.03
N GLU A 94 5.10 5.38 17.03
CA GLU A 94 5.71 6.40 16.18
C GLU A 94 6.76 7.18 16.97
N TRP A 95 7.94 7.32 16.38
CA TRP A 95 9.07 8.02 16.96
C TRP A 95 9.44 9.21 16.09
N LEU A 96 9.62 10.38 16.70
CA LEU A 96 10.21 11.53 16.01
C LEU A 96 11.64 11.15 15.60
N LYS A 97 11.87 10.99 14.29
CA LYS A 97 13.17 10.62 13.74
C LYS A 97 14.07 11.83 13.53
N GLY A 98 13.49 12.96 13.14
CA GLY A 98 14.25 14.20 12.98
C GLY A 98 13.44 15.38 12.48
N LEU A 99 14.08 16.55 12.57
CA LEU A 99 13.63 17.80 11.96
C LEU A 99 14.52 18.08 10.75
N ILE A 100 13.92 18.26 9.57
CA ILE A 100 14.63 18.50 8.32
C ILE A 100 14.36 19.94 7.88
N PRO A 101 15.37 20.81 7.78
CA PRO A 101 15.16 22.16 7.27
C PRO A 101 14.74 22.10 5.80
N ALA A 102 13.86 23.00 5.37
CA ALA A 102 13.38 23.07 3.99
C ALA A 102 14.53 23.26 2.97
N SER A 103 15.66 23.85 3.39
CA SER A 103 16.88 23.99 2.56
C SER A 103 17.55 22.66 2.21
N GLU A 104 17.27 21.58 2.93
CA GLU A 104 17.76 20.23 2.62
C GLU A 104 16.85 19.48 1.63
N VAL A 105 15.69 20.04 1.31
CA VAL A 105 14.75 19.43 0.36
C VAL A 105 15.17 19.77 -1.06
N THR A 106 15.46 18.73 -1.84
CA THR A 106 15.75 18.84 -3.29
C THR A 106 14.47 18.98 -4.10
N LEU A 107 13.46 18.17 -3.78
CA LEU A 107 12.23 18.05 -4.54
C LEU A 107 11.12 17.52 -3.64
N ILE A 108 9.91 18.03 -3.83
CA ILE A 108 8.67 17.42 -3.34
C ILE A 108 7.81 17.13 -4.57
N ASP A 109 7.35 15.90 -4.71
CA ASP A 109 6.48 15.51 -5.82
C ASP A 109 5.40 14.53 -5.38
N VAL A 110 4.25 14.61 -6.05
CA VAL A 110 3.07 13.79 -5.79
C VAL A 110 2.52 13.30 -7.12
N LYS A 111 2.51 11.98 -7.31
CA LYS A 111 2.07 11.36 -8.55
C LYS A 111 1.25 10.12 -8.27
N ARG A 112 0.07 10.02 -8.89
CA ARG A 112 -0.68 8.76 -8.92
C ARG A 112 -0.02 7.83 -9.93
N ILE A 113 0.39 6.66 -9.47
CA ILE A 113 0.97 5.61 -10.30
C ILE A 113 -0.03 4.47 -10.38
N VAL A 114 -0.33 4.05 -11.61
CA VAL A 114 -1.23 2.92 -11.88
C VAL A 114 -0.48 1.92 -12.76
N VAL A 115 0.04 0.84 -12.18
CA VAL A 115 0.87 -0.14 -12.89
C VAL A 115 0.46 -1.55 -12.48
N ASP A 116 -0.12 -2.30 -13.41
CA ASP A 116 -0.69 -3.64 -13.17
C ASP A 116 -1.76 -3.57 -12.05
N ASP A 117 -1.60 -4.31 -10.94
CA ASP A 117 -2.48 -4.25 -9.76
C ASP A 117 -2.11 -3.13 -8.76
N TYR A 118 -1.08 -2.31 -9.04
CA TYR A 118 -0.63 -1.22 -8.17
C TYR A 118 -1.30 0.10 -8.57
N ASP A 119 -2.25 0.60 -7.78
CA ASP A 119 -2.82 1.94 -7.90
C ASP A 119 -2.61 2.70 -6.58
N SER A 120 -1.70 3.67 -6.61
CA SER A 120 -1.38 4.45 -5.41
C SER A 120 -1.04 5.89 -5.74
N LEU A 121 -1.47 6.79 -4.86
CA LEU A 121 -1.01 8.17 -4.85
C LEU A 121 0.34 8.22 -4.11
N VAL A 122 1.42 8.24 -4.87
CA VAL A 122 2.78 8.26 -4.33
C VAL A 122 3.21 9.70 -4.05
N LYS A 123 3.78 9.93 -2.87
CA LYS A 123 4.25 11.22 -2.39
C LYS A 123 5.68 11.07 -1.93
N ILE A 124 6.58 11.88 -2.47
CA ILE A 124 8.01 11.84 -2.11
C ILE A 124 8.49 13.21 -1.65
N VAL A 125 9.41 13.20 -0.70
CA VAL A 125 10.26 14.34 -0.35
C VAL A 125 11.70 13.89 -0.51
N LEU A 126 12.37 14.36 -1.56
CA LEU A 126 13.74 14.00 -1.87
C LEU A 126 14.71 14.96 -1.16
N LEU A 127 15.64 14.43 -0.36
CA LEU A 127 16.63 15.20 0.38
C LEU A 127 17.98 15.27 -0.36
N ASN A 128 18.68 16.40 -0.24
CA ASN A 128 20.06 16.55 -0.76
C ASN A 128 21.12 15.96 0.19
N THR A 129 20.78 15.70 1.45
CA THR A 129 21.65 15.12 2.48
C THR A 129 21.35 13.63 2.71
N PRO A 130 22.38 12.76 2.87
CA PRO A 130 22.20 11.32 3.08
C PRO A 130 22.09 10.95 4.57
N ARG A 131 21.07 11.46 5.27
CA ARG A 131 20.81 11.29 6.71
C ARG A 131 20.67 9.84 7.19
N GLU A 132 19.90 9.00 6.50
CA GLU A 132 19.68 7.58 6.76
C GLU A 132 20.96 6.77 6.56
N ALA A 133 21.69 7.01 5.47
CA ALA A 133 22.98 6.38 5.24
C ALA A 133 23.95 6.71 6.39
N LEU A 134 24.02 7.98 6.81
CA LEU A 134 24.82 8.40 7.96
C LEU A 134 24.36 7.74 9.26
N PHE A 135 23.04 7.70 9.51
CA PHE A 135 22.45 7.03 10.67
C PHE A 135 22.80 5.53 10.72
N ARG A 136 22.84 4.85 9.57
CA ARG A 136 23.24 3.44 9.44
C ARG A 136 24.75 3.21 9.41
N GLY A 137 25.56 4.26 9.45
CA GLY A 137 27.03 4.14 9.32
C GLY A 137 27.50 3.74 7.92
N LEU A 138 26.67 3.91 6.88
CA LEU A 138 27.02 3.64 5.50
C LEU A 138 27.89 4.77 4.95
N LYS A 139 28.98 4.41 4.28
CA LYS A 139 29.81 5.41 3.59
C LYS A 139 29.08 5.93 2.34
N PRO A 140 29.08 7.25 2.09
CA PRO A 140 28.52 7.81 0.86
C PRO A 140 29.17 7.14 -0.35
N GLN A 141 28.37 6.56 -1.24
CA GLN A 141 28.88 5.84 -2.41
C GLN A 141 29.51 6.85 -3.38
N GLN A 142 30.84 6.87 -3.52
CA GLN A 142 31.53 7.90 -4.31
C GLN A 142 31.50 7.66 -5.82
N SER A 143 31.28 6.42 -6.27
CA SER A 143 31.23 6.04 -7.68
C SER A 143 29.81 5.75 -8.16
N LYS A 144 29.60 5.75 -9.49
CA LYS A 144 28.36 5.21 -10.08
C LYS A 144 28.20 3.76 -9.63
N PRO A 145 27.04 3.36 -9.10
CA PRO A 145 26.83 1.99 -8.68
C PRO A 145 27.01 1.06 -9.88
N VAL A 146 27.75 -0.04 -9.68
CA VAL A 146 27.62 -1.21 -10.57
C VAL A 146 26.45 -1.99 -10.05
N TYR A 147 25.43 -2.17 -10.88
CA TYR A 147 24.19 -2.81 -10.45
C TYR A 147 23.74 -3.87 -11.43
N ARG A 148 22.95 -4.79 -10.88
CA ARG A 148 22.24 -5.80 -11.65
C ARG A 148 20.82 -5.32 -11.92
N VAL A 149 20.26 -5.76 -13.04
CA VAL A 149 18.91 -5.39 -13.50
C VAL A 149 17.85 -5.64 -12.41
N ASP A 150 17.95 -6.75 -11.69
CA ASP A 150 17.06 -7.14 -10.59
C ASP A 150 17.04 -6.13 -9.44
N GLN A 151 18.09 -5.32 -9.29
CA GLN A 151 18.15 -4.28 -8.27
C GLN A 151 17.38 -3.01 -8.67
N VAL A 152 16.94 -2.89 -9.92
CA VAL A 152 16.24 -1.72 -10.47
C VAL A 152 14.77 -2.04 -10.73
N LEU A 153 14.46 -3.23 -11.24
CA LEU A 153 13.10 -3.65 -11.54
C LEU A 153 12.21 -3.68 -10.29
N GLY A 154 10.95 -3.27 -10.46
CA GLY A 154 9.95 -3.18 -9.39
C GLY A 154 10.06 -1.94 -8.51
N LYS A 155 11.15 -1.15 -8.62
CA LYS A 155 11.35 0.05 -7.79
C LYS A 155 10.74 1.30 -8.40
N LEU A 156 10.38 2.23 -7.52
CA LEU A 156 10.05 3.60 -7.87
C LEU A 156 11.29 4.29 -8.43
N VAL A 157 11.14 4.96 -9.58
CA VAL A 157 12.18 5.73 -10.22
C VAL A 157 11.85 7.22 -10.10
N VAL A 158 12.81 7.98 -9.58
CA VAL A 158 12.69 9.41 -9.29
C VAL A 158 13.81 10.15 -9.99
N SER A 159 13.47 11.16 -10.78
CA SER A 159 14.42 12.14 -11.30
C SER A 159 14.59 13.28 -10.30
N LYS A 160 15.82 13.76 -10.11
CA LYS A 160 16.08 14.96 -9.30
C LYS A 160 15.41 16.22 -9.86
N SER A 161 15.18 16.25 -11.17
CA SER A 161 14.66 17.42 -11.89
C SER A 161 13.18 17.26 -12.29
N GLU A 162 12.77 16.07 -12.72
CA GLU A 162 11.41 15.81 -13.21
C GLU A 162 10.46 15.20 -12.16
N GLY A 163 10.97 14.84 -10.99
CA GLY A 163 10.19 14.18 -9.94
C GLY A 163 9.94 12.70 -10.21
N ILE A 164 8.76 12.22 -9.80
CA ILE A 164 8.40 10.81 -9.88
C ILE A 164 8.19 10.41 -11.35
N LEU A 165 9.04 9.51 -11.84
CA LEU A 165 8.94 9.01 -13.21
C LEU A 165 7.92 7.88 -13.30
N GLY A 166 7.97 6.93 -12.36
CA GLY A 166 7.09 5.75 -12.33
C GLY A 166 7.79 4.52 -11.75
N ILE A 167 7.33 3.32 -12.12
CA ILE A 167 7.92 2.04 -11.69
C ILE A 167 8.69 1.40 -12.83
N ALA A 168 9.94 0.98 -12.58
CA ALA A 168 10.72 0.23 -13.54
C ALA A 168 10.16 -1.20 -13.70
N ARG A 169 9.77 -1.61 -14.90
CA ARG A 169 9.19 -2.96 -15.14
C ARG A 169 9.95 -3.80 -16.16
N GLU A 170 10.63 -3.19 -17.10
CA GLU A 170 11.29 -3.90 -18.19
C GLU A 170 12.70 -3.39 -18.40
N VAL A 171 13.57 -4.26 -18.91
CA VAL A 171 14.88 -3.86 -19.46
C VAL A 171 14.70 -3.54 -20.92
N VAL A 172 15.29 -2.43 -21.35
CA VAL A 172 15.35 -2.05 -22.75
C VAL A 172 16.81 -2.02 -23.20
N ILE A 173 17.07 -2.49 -24.41
CA ILE A 173 18.38 -2.47 -25.03
C ILE A 173 18.30 -1.53 -26.23
N ALA A 174 19.13 -0.49 -26.20
CA ALA A 174 19.31 0.45 -27.31
C ALA A 174 20.71 0.25 -27.92
N PRO A 175 20.97 0.72 -29.14
CA PRO A 175 22.31 0.67 -29.72
C PRO A 175 23.33 1.31 -28.77
N GLY A 176 24.30 0.51 -28.31
CA GLY A 176 25.38 0.97 -27.42
C GLY A 176 24.99 1.24 -25.96
N SER A 177 23.74 0.99 -25.54
CA SER A 177 23.34 1.21 -24.13
C SER A 177 22.20 0.31 -23.66
N VAL A 178 22.14 0.12 -22.35
CA VAL A 178 21.04 -0.57 -21.67
C VAL A 178 20.25 0.47 -20.87
N GLY A 179 18.95 0.26 -20.76
CA GLY A 179 18.06 1.10 -19.97
C GLY A 179 16.99 0.27 -19.27
N VAL A 180 16.14 0.98 -18.53
CA VAL A 180 14.91 0.43 -17.96
C VAL A 180 13.71 1.21 -18.46
N ARG A 181 12.63 0.50 -18.76
CA ARG A 181 11.34 1.11 -19.04
C ARG A 181 10.60 1.38 -17.75
N VAL A 182 10.28 2.64 -17.55
CA VAL A 182 9.61 3.17 -16.36
C VAL A 182 8.18 3.52 -16.76
N TYR A 183 7.22 2.88 -16.11
CA TYR A 183 5.79 3.09 -16.36
C TYR A 183 5.20 4.01 -15.30
N SER A 184 4.54 5.10 -15.71
CA SER A 184 3.68 5.92 -14.84
C SER A 184 2.23 5.43 -14.89
N VAL A 185 1.80 5.00 -16.07
CA VAL A 185 0.51 4.36 -16.29
C VAL A 185 0.74 3.09 -17.12
N ARG A 186 0.41 1.95 -16.56
CA ARG A 186 0.31 0.65 -17.22
C ARG A 186 -0.92 0.00 -16.62
N SER A 187 -2.08 0.57 -16.93
CA SER A 187 -3.33 0.11 -16.33
C SER A 187 -3.76 -1.19 -17.01
N MET A 188 -3.85 -2.21 -16.17
CA MET A 188 -4.49 -3.46 -16.49
C MET A 188 -5.70 -3.56 -15.58
N ARG A 189 -6.91 -3.34 -16.11
CA ARG A 189 -8.12 -3.49 -15.32
C ARG A 189 -8.55 -4.95 -15.33
N LYS A 190 -8.89 -5.49 -14.17
CA LYS A 190 -9.60 -6.77 -14.08
C LYS A 190 -11.06 -6.49 -14.38
N VAL A 191 -11.60 -7.21 -15.35
CA VAL A 191 -13.02 -7.16 -15.69
C VAL A 191 -13.58 -8.55 -15.66
N ILE A 192 -14.82 -8.69 -15.21
CA ILE A 192 -15.55 -9.95 -15.29
C ILE A 192 -16.22 -9.96 -16.67
N ASN A 193 -15.93 -10.96 -17.50
CA ASN A 193 -16.67 -11.21 -18.73
C ASN A 193 -18.08 -11.69 -18.38
N TRP A 194 -18.95 -10.72 -18.12
CA TRP A 194 -20.24 -10.92 -17.50
C TRP A 194 -21.20 -11.68 -18.40
N ILE A 195 -21.18 -11.38 -19.70
CA ILE A 195 -22.00 -12.10 -20.68
C ILE A 195 -21.60 -13.58 -20.78
N ALA A 196 -20.29 -13.88 -20.77
CA ALA A 196 -19.82 -15.26 -20.82
C ALA A 196 -20.11 -16.00 -19.51
N PHE A 197 -19.90 -15.35 -18.37
CA PHE A 197 -20.18 -15.89 -17.04
C PHE A 197 -21.67 -16.23 -16.85
N THR A 198 -22.58 -15.28 -17.09
CA THR A 198 -24.03 -15.51 -16.94
C THR A 198 -24.55 -16.56 -17.93
N SER A 199 -24.01 -16.58 -19.15
CA SER A 199 -24.29 -17.65 -20.12
C SER A 199 -23.82 -19.03 -19.64
N GLN A 200 -22.71 -19.10 -18.90
CA GLN A 200 -22.22 -20.34 -18.31
C GLN A 200 -23.08 -20.80 -17.13
N LEU A 201 -23.52 -19.87 -16.27
CA LEU A 201 -24.46 -20.17 -15.18
C LEU A 201 -25.75 -20.80 -15.69
N LYS A 202 -26.33 -20.21 -16.74
CA LYS A 202 -27.54 -20.72 -17.38
C LYS A 202 -27.33 -22.13 -17.94
N ARG A 203 -26.18 -22.40 -18.56
CA ARG A 203 -25.84 -23.73 -19.11
C ARG A 203 -25.63 -24.80 -18.05
N GLN A 204 -25.08 -24.43 -16.89
CA GLN A 204 -24.83 -25.35 -15.78
C GLN A 204 -26.03 -25.54 -14.84
N GLY A 205 -27.18 -24.90 -15.14
CA GLY A 205 -28.41 -25.09 -14.37
C GLY A 205 -28.50 -24.25 -13.09
N PHE A 206 -27.61 -23.28 -12.88
CA PHE A 206 -27.67 -22.34 -11.75
C PHE A 206 -28.72 -21.24 -11.99
N ARG A 207 -29.99 -21.64 -12.11
CA ARG A 207 -31.09 -20.76 -12.52
C ARG A 207 -31.36 -19.64 -11.52
N GLU A 208 -31.39 -19.96 -10.23
CA GLU A 208 -31.60 -18.99 -9.15
C GLU A 208 -30.48 -17.92 -9.13
N ALA A 209 -29.22 -18.35 -9.26
CA ALA A 209 -28.08 -17.43 -9.33
C ALA A 209 -28.17 -16.53 -10.57
N TYR A 210 -28.48 -17.11 -11.73
CA TYR A 210 -28.63 -16.36 -12.98
C TYR A 210 -29.73 -15.31 -12.89
N GLU A 211 -30.91 -15.67 -12.41
CA GLU A 211 -32.07 -14.76 -12.31
C GLU A 211 -31.77 -13.58 -11.37
N LYS A 212 -31.21 -13.85 -10.18
CA LYS A 212 -30.80 -12.77 -9.26
C LYS A 212 -29.76 -11.84 -9.88
N LEU A 213 -28.72 -12.38 -10.52
CA LEU A 213 -27.62 -11.56 -11.01
C LEU A 213 -27.99 -10.69 -12.22
N VAL A 214 -28.85 -11.21 -13.11
CA VAL A 214 -29.31 -10.47 -14.31
C VAL A 214 -30.32 -9.37 -13.95
N GLU A 215 -31.00 -9.47 -12.81
CA GLU A 215 -31.88 -8.40 -12.30
C GLU A 215 -31.08 -7.11 -12.00
N TYR A 216 -29.86 -7.26 -11.46
CA TYR A 216 -28.97 -6.12 -11.20
C TYR A 216 -28.22 -5.65 -12.44
N TRP A 217 -27.66 -6.60 -13.22
CA TRP A 217 -26.85 -6.27 -14.41
C TRP A 217 -27.26 -7.12 -15.61
N ASP A 218 -28.02 -6.51 -16.53
CA ASP A 218 -28.40 -7.13 -17.81
C ASP A 218 -27.13 -7.43 -18.65
N PRO A 219 -26.84 -8.71 -18.98
CA PRO A 219 -25.61 -9.11 -19.66
C PRO A 219 -25.50 -8.62 -21.11
N TYR A 220 -26.62 -8.20 -21.73
CA TYR A 220 -26.60 -7.62 -23.07
C TYR A 220 -26.33 -6.11 -23.04
N LYS A 221 -26.57 -5.45 -21.90
CA LYS A 221 -26.24 -4.03 -21.68
C LYS A 221 -24.86 -3.86 -21.05
N HIS A 222 -24.48 -4.79 -20.18
CA HIS A 222 -23.21 -4.81 -19.46
C HIS A 222 -22.45 -6.10 -19.77
N SER A 223 -21.89 -6.20 -20.99
CA SER A 223 -21.18 -7.42 -21.40
C SER A 223 -19.93 -7.72 -20.58
N LYS A 224 -19.35 -6.68 -19.97
CA LYS A 224 -18.26 -6.77 -19.00
C LYS A 224 -18.58 -5.91 -17.78
N LEU A 225 -18.23 -6.41 -16.60
CA LEU A 225 -18.32 -5.69 -15.34
C LEU A 225 -16.92 -5.40 -14.80
N ASP A 226 -16.75 -4.29 -14.09
CA ASP A 226 -15.52 -4.02 -13.37
C ASP A 226 -15.35 -5.03 -12.22
N TYR A 227 -14.13 -5.50 -11.97
CA TYR A 227 -13.84 -6.41 -10.87
C TYR A 227 -14.22 -5.80 -9.50
N SER A 228 -14.25 -4.47 -9.37
CA SER A 228 -14.70 -3.79 -8.15
C SER A 228 -16.13 -4.15 -7.72
N LEU A 229 -16.96 -4.66 -8.64
CA LEU A 229 -18.34 -5.09 -8.38
C LEU A 229 -18.42 -6.52 -7.83
N LEU A 230 -17.32 -7.25 -7.73
CA LEU A 230 -17.29 -8.62 -7.21
C LEU A 230 -17.91 -8.75 -5.80
N PRO A 231 -17.65 -7.84 -4.82
CA PRO A 231 -18.29 -7.92 -3.51
C PRO A 231 -19.82 -7.75 -3.57
N GLU A 232 -20.33 -6.95 -4.49
CA GLU A 232 -21.78 -6.76 -4.69
C GLU A 232 -22.41 -8.01 -5.31
N ILE A 233 -21.72 -8.64 -6.26
CA ILE A 233 -22.10 -9.95 -6.83
C ILE A 233 -22.11 -11.03 -5.74
N GLU A 234 -21.09 -11.09 -4.89
CA GLU A 234 -21.02 -12.00 -3.74
C GLU A 234 -22.16 -11.77 -2.76
N GLY A 235 -22.50 -10.50 -2.50
CA GLY A 235 -23.62 -10.10 -1.65
C GLY A 235 -24.98 -10.51 -2.22
N GLY A 236 -25.20 -10.31 -3.52
CA GLY A 236 -26.44 -10.72 -4.21
C GLY A 236 -26.66 -12.24 -4.23
N LEU A 237 -25.59 -13.02 -4.08
CA LEU A 237 -25.63 -14.49 -4.03
C LEU A 237 -25.72 -15.07 -2.62
N LYS A 238 -25.79 -14.23 -1.56
CA LYS A 238 -25.69 -14.67 -0.16
C LYS A 238 -26.66 -15.81 0.20
N ASP A 239 -27.89 -15.77 -0.31
CA ASP A 239 -28.95 -16.74 -0.01
C ASP A 239 -29.14 -17.79 -1.12
N VAL A 240 -28.25 -17.84 -2.11
CA VAL A 240 -28.39 -18.73 -3.28
C VAL A 240 -27.76 -20.08 -3.01
N ARG A 241 -28.49 -21.16 -3.35
CA ARG A 241 -27.96 -22.52 -3.22
C ARG A 241 -26.83 -22.77 -4.21
N GLY A 242 -25.69 -23.25 -3.72
CA GLY A 242 -24.50 -23.49 -4.56
C GLY A 242 -23.65 -22.23 -4.82
N ARG A 243 -23.82 -21.20 -4.00
CA ARG A 243 -23.02 -19.96 -4.01
C ARG A 243 -21.53 -20.20 -4.22
N ASP A 244 -20.91 -21.09 -3.45
CA ASP A 244 -19.46 -21.28 -3.50
C ASP A 244 -19.00 -21.77 -4.88
N THR A 245 -19.76 -22.66 -5.51
CA THR A 245 -19.48 -23.13 -6.88
C THR A 245 -19.67 -22.01 -7.92
N VAL A 246 -20.67 -21.14 -7.72
CA VAL A 246 -20.90 -19.97 -8.57
C VAL A 246 -19.76 -18.95 -8.44
N LEU A 247 -19.27 -18.72 -7.22
CA LEU A 247 -18.13 -17.84 -6.96
C LEU A 247 -16.81 -18.44 -7.45
N GLU A 248 -16.62 -19.75 -7.35
CA GLU A 248 -15.48 -20.38 -7.99
C GLU A 248 -15.55 -20.23 -9.52
N LEU A 249 -16.75 -20.35 -10.10
CA LEU A 249 -16.96 -20.20 -11.53
C LEU A 249 -16.62 -18.78 -12.02
N ILE A 250 -17.00 -17.73 -11.28
CA ILE A 250 -16.76 -16.34 -11.70
C ILE A 250 -15.28 -16.03 -11.87
N SER A 251 -14.42 -16.67 -11.06
CA SER A 251 -12.97 -16.47 -11.12
C SER A 251 -12.38 -16.81 -12.49
N ARG A 252 -13.00 -17.75 -13.21
CA ARG A 252 -12.59 -18.21 -14.55
C ARG A 252 -12.94 -17.23 -15.67
N PHE A 253 -13.78 -16.24 -15.36
CA PHE A 253 -14.22 -15.20 -16.29
C PHE A 253 -13.63 -13.83 -15.96
N ILE A 254 -12.69 -13.75 -15.02
CA ILE A 254 -11.92 -12.54 -14.77
C ILE A 254 -10.86 -12.42 -15.88
N GLU A 255 -11.01 -11.40 -16.70
CA GLU A 255 -10.10 -11.03 -17.76
C GLU A 255 -9.28 -9.80 -17.34
N VAL A 256 -8.09 -9.66 -17.91
CA VAL A 256 -7.23 -8.50 -17.70
C VAL A 256 -7.18 -7.69 -18.99
N GLU A 257 -7.68 -6.45 -18.95
CA GLU A 257 -7.71 -5.55 -20.10
C GLU A 257 -6.72 -4.39 -19.97
N LYS A 258 -5.96 -4.14 -21.03
CA LYS A 258 -5.10 -2.95 -21.14
C LYS A 258 -5.95 -1.71 -21.36
N THR A 259 -5.81 -0.72 -20.50
CA THR A 259 -6.62 0.51 -20.55
C THR A 259 -5.80 1.74 -20.92
N GLY A 260 -4.54 1.80 -20.52
CA GLY A 260 -3.63 2.90 -20.86
C GLY A 260 -2.16 2.52 -20.63
N VAL A 261 -1.29 3.05 -21.49
CA VAL A 261 0.16 2.83 -21.39
C VAL A 261 0.89 4.17 -21.57
N GLU A 262 1.47 4.66 -20.49
CA GLU A 262 2.41 5.77 -20.45
C GLU A 262 3.72 5.25 -19.84
N TYR A 263 4.79 5.30 -20.63
CA TYR A 263 6.11 4.89 -20.21
C TYR A 263 7.18 5.84 -20.73
N ARG A 264 8.34 5.78 -20.09
CA ARG A 264 9.57 6.40 -20.57
C ARG A 264 10.73 5.43 -20.39
N ASP A 265 11.65 5.44 -21.33
CA ASP A 265 12.87 4.65 -21.27
C ASP A 265 13.98 5.47 -20.62
N VAL A 266 14.60 4.93 -19.58
CA VAL A 266 15.65 5.59 -18.80
C VAL A 266 16.95 4.82 -18.98
N ALA A 267 17.94 5.48 -19.58
CA ALA A 267 19.26 4.89 -19.76
C ALA A 267 19.92 4.61 -18.40
N LEU A 268 20.53 3.43 -18.28
CA LEU A 268 21.24 3.02 -17.07
C LEU A 268 22.38 3.98 -16.71
N GLY A 269 23.00 4.61 -17.72
CA GLY A 269 24.03 5.63 -17.50
C GLY A 269 23.57 6.86 -16.72
N ARG A 270 22.27 7.14 -16.67
CA ARG A 270 21.64 8.26 -15.92
C ARG A 270 21.30 7.92 -14.47
N VAL A 271 21.47 6.66 -14.05
CA VAL A 271 21.22 6.24 -12.68
C VAL A 271 22.32 6.75 -11.77
N LEU A 272 21.93 7.54 -10.78
CA LEU A 272 22.83 8.11 -9.77
C LEU A 272 22.95 7.18 -8.55
N ARG A 273 21.81 6.61 -8.11
CA ARG A 273 21.71 5.79 -6.91
C ARG A 273 20.61 4.73 -7.02
N ILE A 274 20.82 3.63 -6.30
CA ILE A 274 19.85 2.55 -6.13
C ILE A 274 19.83 2.18 -4.65
N GLY A 275 18.68 2.37 -4.00
CA GLY A 275 18.40 1.93 -2.64
C GLY A 275 17.00 1.33 -2.58
N ASP A 276 16.16 1.85 -1.69
CA ASP A 276 14.72 1.58 -1.68
C ASP A 276 14.04 2.09 -2.96
N LEU A 277 14.58 3.17 -3.53
CA LEU A 277 14.20 3.72 -4.83
C LEU A 277 15.41 3.97 -5.73
N VAL A 278 15.14 4.23 -7.01
CA VAL A 278 16.15 4.52 -8.03
C VAL A 278 16.15 6.01 -8.30
N ILE A 279 17.28 6.67 -8.05
CA ILE A 279 17.46 8.09 -8.33
C ILE A 279 18.19 8.24 -9.65
N VAL A 280 17.64 9.07 -10.53
CA VAL A 280 18.23 9.44 -11.82
C VAL A 280 18.41 10.96 -11.91
N GLU A 281 19.24 11.39 -12.87
CA GLU A 281 19.41 12.81 -13.22
C GLU A 281 18.08 13.48 -13.59
#